data_AF-A0AAU9MGR6-F1
#
_entry.id   AF-A0AAU9MGR6-F1
#
_cell.length_a   1.000
_cell.length_b   1.000
_cell.length_c   1.000
_cell.angle_alpha   90.00
_cell.angle_beta   90.00
_cell.angle_gamma   90.00
#
_symmetry.space_group_name_H-M   'P 1'
#
loop_
_entity.id
_entity.type
_entity.pdbx_description
1 polymer ?
#
loop_
_entity_poly.entity_id
_entity_poly.type
_entity_poly.pdbx_seq_one_letter_code
_entity_poly.pdbx_strand_id
1 'polypeptide(L)'
;MIYSERIVAFDLCSETFSEIPLPDSILHDGRHRGNVLGVLSEKLCVRSFSRFDTFEVWVMDEYVLAESWVKSDVFSQFIGDIYPYGFTSHSELLIDFNACLDFYDPFINEQKILEDHCLERDYVDKIMEYVDSLVWVAPAEHEMVNGGGQN
;
A
#
# COMPACT_ATOMS: atom_id res chain seq x y z
N MET A 1 -23.32 3.84 -9.53
CA MET A 1 -23.28 2.71 -8.58
C MET A 1 -22.42 3.16 -7.42
N ILE A 2 -22.92 3.05 -6.20
CA ILE A 2 -22.17 3.40 -4.99
C ILE A 2 -21.39 2.13 -4.64
N TYR A 3 -20.08 2.11 -4.81
CA TYR A 3 -19.26 0.99 -4.35
C TYR A 3 -19.14 1.10 -2.84
N SER A 4 -19.53 0.06 -2.11
CA SER A 4 -19.22 -0.03 -0.67
C SER A 4 -17.82 -0.58 -0.52
N GLU A 5 -16.88 0.26 -0.09
CA GLU A 5 -15.55 -0.21 0.28
C GLU A 5 -15.54 -0.77 1.70
N ARG A 6 -14.79 -1.84 1.91
CA ARG A 6 -14.65 -2.50 3.21
C ARG A 6 -13.23 -3.00 3.38
N ILE A 7 -12.73 -2.95 4.60
CA ILE A 7 -11.51 -3.63 4.99
C ILE A 7 -11.92 -4.97 5.59
N VAL A 8 -11.33 -6.06 5.11
CA VAL A 8 -11.58 -7.41 5.61
C VAL A 8 -10.27 -7.94 6.20
N ALA A 9 -10.31 -8.35 7.45
CA ALA A 9 -9.22 -9.04 8.13
C ALA A 9 -9.49 -10.53 8.16
N PHE A 10 -8.41 -11.32 8.10
CA PHE A 10 -8.45 -12.77 8.26
C PHE A 10 -7.58 -13.16 9.43
N ASP A 11 -8.18 -13.78 10.45
CA ASP A 11 -7.49 -14.28 11.63
C ASP A 11 -6.99 -15.71 11.36
N LEU A 12 -5.67 -15.89 11.39
CA LEU A 12 -5.02 -17.20 11.15
C LEU A 12 -5.24 -18.21 12.28
N CYS A 13 -5.46 -17.75 13.52
CA CYS A 13 -5.66 -18.61 14.69
C CYS A 13 -7.09 -19.17 14.72
N SER A 14 -8.07 -18.32 14.42
CA SER A 14 -9.49 -18.71 14.43
C SER A 14 -10.00 -19.14 13.04
N GLU A 15 -9.23 -18.89 11.98
CA GLU A 15 -9.61 -19.10 10.58
C GLU A 15 -10.91 -18.37 10.20
N THR A 16 -11.13 -17.18 10.78
CA THR A 16 -12.35 -16.39 10.56
C THR A 16 -12.06 -15.06 9.87
N PHE A 17 -13.05 -14.58 9.11
CA PHE A 17 -13.04 -13.25 8.55
C PHE A 17 -13.76 -12.28 9.48
N SER A 18 -13.20 -11.07 9.62
CA SER A 18 -13.84 -9.95 10.30
C SER A 18 -13.77 -8.70 9.43
N GLU A 19 -14.74 -7.81 9.58
CA GLU A 19 -14.72 -6.51 8.92
C GLU A 19 -14.07 -5.48 9.84
N ILE A 20 -13.16 -4.68 9.29
CA ILE A 20 -12.62 -3.49 9.94
C ILE A 20 -13.36 -2.29 9.35
N PRO A 21 -14.01 -1.46 10.19
CA PRO A 21 -14.68 -0.25 9.71
C PRO A 21 -13.67 0.73 9.11
N LEU A 22 -14.06 1.45 8.05
CA LEU A 22 -13.30 2.60 7.55
C LEU A 22 -13.56 3.83 8.43
N PRO A 23 -12.68 4.85 8.40
CA PRO A 23 -12.96 6.15 9.00
C PRO A 23 -14.27 6.76 8.47
N ASP A 24 -15.12 7.28 9.38
CA ASP A 24 -16.42 7.88 9.04
C ASP A 24 -16.30 9.03 8.02
N SER A 25 -15.22 9.80 8.10
CA SER A 25 -14.88 10.89 7.18
C SER A 25 -14.77 10.42 5.74
N ILE A 26 -14.29 9.19 5.51
CA ILE A 26 -14.17 8.58 4.18
C ILE A 26 -15.54 8.08 3.70
N LEU A 27 -16.36 7.53 4.60
CA LEU A 27 -17.68 6.98 4.28
C LEU A 27 -18.72 8.06 3.93
N HIS A 28 -18.60 9.26 4.50
CA HIS A 28 -19.62 10.31 4.41
C HIS A 28 -19.30 11.46 3.45
N ASP A 29 -18.14 11.49 2.80
CA ASP A 29 -17.76 12.60 1.92
C ASP A 29 -18.55 12.63 0.59
N GLY A 30 -19.15 11.51 0.17
CA GLY A 30 -19.93 11.44 -1.08
C GLY A 30 -19.14 11.69 -2.38
N ARG A 31 -17.83 11.95 -2.26
CA ARG A 31 -16.88 12.14 -3.36
C ARG A 31 -16.31 10.80 -3.82
N HIS A 32 -15.89 10.75 -5.08
CA HIS A 32 -15.11 9.62 -5.59
C HIS A 32 -13.69 9.69 -5.03
N ARG A 33 -13.47 9.00 -3.92
CA ARG A 33 -12.15 8.86 -3.31
C ARG A 33 -11.49 7.57 -3.76
N GLY A 34 -10.18 7.64 -4.01
CA GLY A 34 -9.35 6.45 -4.12
C GLY A 34 -8.80 6.11 -2.73
N ASN A 35 -9.28 5.03 -2.13
CA ASN A 35 -8.78 4.56 -0.84
C ASN A 35 -7.85 3.36 -1.03
N VAL A 36 -6.71 3.38 -0.35
CA VAL A 36 -5.74 2.28 -0.39
C VAL A 36 -5.27 1.95 1.01
N LEU A 37 -5.25 0.67 1.31
CA LEU A 37 -4.78 0.13 2.58
C LEU A 37 -3.25 0.02 2.56
N GLY A 38 -2.61 0.31 3.70
CA GLY A 38 -1.18 0.19 3.88
C GLY A 38 -0.79 0.01 5.34
N VAL A 39 0.52 0.07 5.61
CA VAL A 39 1.09 -0.02 6.95
C VAL A 39 2.00 1.18 7.17
N LEU A 40 1.80 1.91 8.28
CA LEU A 40 2.61 3.06 8.68
C LEU A 40 3.06 2.85 10.13
N SER A 41 4.37 2.74 10.36
CA SER A 41 4.95 2.43 11.68
C SER A 41 4.24 1.27 12.38
N GLU A 42 4.20 0.13 11.68
CA GLU A 42 3.62 -1.14 12.17
C GLU A 42 2.11 -1.10 12.44
N LYS A 43 1.44 0.02 12.15
CA LYS A 43 -0.01 0.17 12.29
C LYS A 43 -0.70 0.16 10.94
N LEU A 44 -1.89 -0.42 10.90
CA LEU A 44 -2.76 -0.36 9.74
C LEU A 44 -3.11 1.10 9.43
N CYS A 45 -2.99 1.49 8.16
CA CYS A 45 -3.37 2.82 7.73
C CYS A 45 -4.22 2.79 6.45
N VAL A 46 -5.08 3.79 6.30
CA VAL A 46 -5.85 4.05 5.09
C VAL A 46 -5.40 5.37 4.51
N ARG A 47 -4.92 5.27 3.29
CA ARG A 47 -4.67 6.41 2.42
C ARG A 47 -5.98 6.76 1.72
N SER A 48 -6.37 8.02 1.76
CA SER A 48 -7.57 8.53 1.10
C SER A 48 -7.23 9.77 0.28
N PHE A 49 -7.56 9.75 -1.01
CA PHE A 49 -7.37 10.93 -1.87
C PHE A 49 -8.59 11.18 -2.75
N SER A 50 -8.87 12.46 -3.01
CA SER A 50 -9.83 12.95 -4.00
C SER A 50 -9.06 13.87 -4.95
N ARG A 51 -9.37 13.84 -6.25
CA ARG A 51 -8.68 14.67 -7.27
C ARG A 51 -8.74 16.17 -7.00
N PHE A 52 -9.63 16.62 -6.09
CA PHE A 52 -9.86 18.03 -5.80
C PHE A 52 -9.63 18.39 -4.33
N ASP A 53 -9.21 17.45 -3.48
CA ASP A 53 -9.06 17.68 -2.04
C ASP A 53 -7.68 17.27 -1.53
N THR A 54 -7.46 17.61 -0.26
CA THR A 54 -6.26 17.24 0.48
C THR A 54 -6.09 15.74 0.56
N PHE A 55 -4.85 15.32 0.35
CA PHE A 55 -4.36 14.01 0.68
C PHE A 55 -4.54 13.72 2.19
N GLU A 56 -5.17 12.59 2.54
CA GLU A 56 -5.39 12.21 3.94
C GLU A 56 -4.84 10.80 4.22
N VAL A 57 -4.21 10.66 5.38
CA VAL A 57 -3.83 9.34 5.91
C VAL A 57 -4.47 9.18 7.27
N TRP A 58 -5.12 8.04 7.47
CA TRP A 58 -5.73 7.64 8.73
C TRP A 58 -4.97 6.43 9.26
N VAL A 59 -4.60 6.44 10.53
CA VAL A 59 -3.89 5.32 11.19
C VAL A 59 -4.79 4.73 12.25
N MET A 60 -4.90 3.41 12.29
CA MET A 60 -5.70 2.70 13.29
C MET A 60 -4.87 2.49 14.55
N ASP A 61 -5.28 3.10 15.66
CA ASP A 61 -4.55 2.96 16.93
C ASP A 61 -4.90 1.65 17.66
N GLU A 62 -6.19 1.30 17.65
CA GLU A 62 -6.72 0.08 18.26
C GLU A 62 -7.49 -0.73 17.22
N TYR A 63 -7.09 -1.98 16.99
CA TYR A 63 -7.73 -2.81 15.99
C TYR A 63 -9.20 -3.11 16.35
N VAL A 64 -10.03 -3.28 15.32
CA VAL A 64 -11.46 -3.64 15.39
C VAL A 64 -12.42 -2.53 15.89
N LEU A 65 -11.92 -1.35 16.32
CA LEU A 65 -12.75 -0.21 16.71
C LEU A 65 -12.76 0.89 15.63
N ALA A 66 -13.93 1.33 15.17
CA ALA A 66 -14.04 2.41 14.18
C ALA A 66 -13.49 3.75 14.71
N GLU A 67 -13.71 4.01 16.00
CA GLU A 67 -13.36 5.27 16.64
C GLU A 67 -11.85 5.43 16.86
N SER A 68 -11.06 4.38 16.63
CA SER A 68 -9.60 4.40 16.81
C SER A 68 -8.84 4.93 15.59
N TRP A 69 -9.53 5.25 14.49
CA TRP A 69 -8.90 5.89 13.33
C TRP A 69 -8.53 7.33 13.67
N VAL A 70 -7.23 7.61 13.68
CA VAL A 70 -6.70 8.95 13.91
C VAL A 70 -6.16 9.51 12.59
N LYS A 71 -6.60 10.72 12.23
CA LYS A 71 -6.05 11.44 11.07
C LYS A 71 -4.60 11.82 11.36
N SER A 72 -3.69 11.46 10.46
CA SER A 72 -2.29 11.84 10.55
C SER A 72 -2.10 13.26 10.01
N ASP A 73 -1.66 14.18 10.88
CA ASP A 73 -1.36 15.57 10.50
C ASP A 73 -0.04 15.72 9.74
N VAL A 74 0.77 14.66 9.71
CA VAL A 74 2.10 14.65 9.10
C VAL A 74 2.07 15.06 7.62
N PHE A 75 1.00 14.69 6.92
CA PHE A 75 0.89 14.94 5.49
C PHE A 75 0.22 16.29 5.14
N SER A 76 -0.08 17.13 6.12
CA SER A 76 -0.78 18.42 5.91
C SER A 76 0.09 19.52 5.29
N GLN A 77 1.42 19.39 5.42
CA GLN A 77 2.44 20.29 4.89
C GLN A 77 2.55 20.33 3.35
N PHE A 78 1.93 19.35 2.72
CA PHE A 78 2.01 19.06 1.31
C PHE A 78 0.93 19.83 0.55
N ILE A 79 1.33 20.82 -0.24
CA ILE A 79 0.42 21.66 -1.05
C ILE A 79 0.56 21.25 -2.52
N GLY A 80 -0.47 20.61 -3.09
CA GLY A 80 -0.51 20.27 -4.52
C GLY A 80 -0.93 18.82 -4.80
N ASP A 81 -0.72 18.40 -6.06
CA ASP A 81 -0.96 17.04 -6.52
C ASP A 81 0.09 16.10 -5.91
N ILE A 82 -0.27 15.37 -4.86
CA ILE A 82 0.56 14.31 -4.27
C ILE A 82 -0.11 12.97 -4.43
N TYR A 83 0.63 12.04 -5.02
CA TYR A 83 0.18 10.67 -5.21
C TYR A 83 1.14 9.75 -4.47
N PRO A 84 0.77 9.30 -3.26
CA PRO A 84 1.55 8.28 -2.60
C PRO A 84 1.24 6.93 -3.20
N TYR A 85 2.30 6.18 -3.42
CA TYR A 85 2.22 4.86 -3.99
C TYR A 85 2.25 3.75 -2.94
N GLY A 86 2.89 4.00 -1.80
CA GLY A 86 2.98 3.04 -0.71
C GLY A 86 4.10 3.36 0.26
N PHE A 87 4.19 2.57 1.33
CA PHE A 87 5.29 2.63 2.29
C PHE A 87 6.35 1.61 1.91
N THR A 88 7.61 1.98 2.10
CA THR A 88 8.74 1.05 2.02
C THR A 88 8.81 0.19 3.28
N SER A 89 9.62 -0.87 3.25
CA SER A 89 10.00 -1.63 4.45
C SER A 89 10.60 -0.79 5.59
N HIS A 90 11.07 0.43 5.33
CA HIS A 90 11.59 1.38 6.33
C HIS A 90 10.54 2.38 6.83
N SER A 91 9.26 2.20 6.48
CA SER A 91 8.16 3.15 6.75
C SER A 91 8.32 4.52 6.09
N GLU A 92 9.18 4.64 5.07
CA GLU A 92 9.25 5.83 4.22
C GLU A 92 8.10 5.78 3.21
N LEU A 93 7.43 6.90 2.99
CA LEU A 93 6.37 7.01 2.01
C LEU A 93 6.99 7.34 0.64
N LEU A 94 6.68 6.52 -0.37
CA LEU A 94 7.02 6.81 -1.74
C LEU A 94 5.92 7.67 -2.37
N ILE A 95 6.26 8.91 -2.72
CA ILE A 95 5.33 9.90 -3.24
C ILE A 95 5.75 10.36 -4.63
N ASP A 96 4.75 10.61 -5.49
CA ASP A 96 4.88 11.58 -6.58
C ASP A 96 4.55 12.95 -6.03
N PHE A 97 5.50 13.86 -6.09
CA PHE A 97 5.30 15.26 -5.80
C PHE A 97 5.88 16.11 -6.94
N ASN A 98 5.04 16.93 -7.57
CA ASN A 98 5.43 17.77 -8.72
C ASN A 98 6.06 16.99 -9.88
N ALA A 99 5.54 15.79 -10.17
CA ALA A 99 6.05 14.88 -11.21
C ALA A 99 7.45 14.31 -10.91
N CYS A 100 7.91 14.40 -9.67
CA CYS A 100 9.13 13.78 -9.18
C CYS A 100 8.80 12.68 -8.17
N LEU A 101 9.54 11.59 -8.24
CA LEU A 101 9.45 10.51 -7.27
C LEU A 101 10.35 10.81 -6.07
N ASP A 102 9.76 10.88 -4.88
CA ASP A 102 10.45 11.20 -3.64
C ASP A 102 10.15 10.15 -2.56
N PHE A 103 11.15 9.88 -1.72
CA PHE A 103 10.91 9.27 -0.42
C PHE A 103 10.64 10.36 0.61
N TYR A 104 9.61 10.16 1.41
CA TYR A 104 9.25 11.04 2.51
C TYR A 104 9.21 10.26 3.81
N ASP A 105 10.01 10.67 4.79
CA ASP A 105 9.93 10.13 6.15
C ASP A 105 8.94 10.98 6.97
N PRO A 106 7.76 10.43 7.32
CA PRO A 106 6.75 11.14 8.09
C PRO A 106 7.16 11.44 9.54
N PHE A 107 8.14 10.74 10.12
CA PHE A 107 8.50 10.86 11.53
C PHE A 107 9.51 11.96 11.80
N ILE A 108 10.46 12.14 10.88
CA ILE A 108 11.48 13.19 10.99
C ILE A 108 11.25 14.36 10.03
N ASN A 109 10.21 14.27 9.19
CA ASN A 109 9.84 15.27 8.20
C ASN A 109 10.97 15.56 7.19
N GLU A 110 11.63 14.49 6.74
CA GLU A 110 12.70 14.58 5.75
C GLU A 110 12.22 14.05 4.40
N GLN A 111 12.64 14.72 3.33
CA GLN A 111 12.35 14.34 1.96
C GLN A 111 13.66 14.04 1.24
N LYS A 112 13.71 12.91 0.55
CA LYS A 112 14.82 12.50 -0.29
C LYS A 112 14.32 12.30 -1.71
N ILE A 113 14.70 13.24 -2.56
CA ILE A 113 14.42 13.21 -4.00
C ILE A 113 15.26 12.09 -4.63
N LEU A 114 14.65 11.20 -5.42
CA LEU A 114 15.42 10.17 -6.13
C LEU A 114 16.24 10.71 -7.32
N GLU A 115 15.86 11.86 -7.86
CA GLU A 115 16.39 12.60 -9.02
C GLU A 115 16.50 11.84 -10.37
N ASP A 116 16.37 12.65 -11.44
CA ASP A 116 16.35 12.45 -12.90
C ASP A 116 15.18 11.73 -13.59
N HIS A 117 14.28 11.04 -12.90
CA HIS A 117 13.07 10.48 -13.52
C HIS A 117 11.83 11.30 -13.18
N CYS A 118 11.70 12.48 -13.81
CA CYS A 118 10.41 13.15 -13.88
C CYS A 118 9.51 12.32 -14.80
N LEU A 119 8.46 11.72 -14.24
CA LEU A 119 7.51 10.95 -15.03
C LEU A 119 6.79 11.92 -15.97
N GLU A 120 6.69 11.60 -17.26
CA GLU A 120 5.53 12.08 -18.03
C GLU A 120 4.30 11.62 -17.24
N ARG A 121 3.31 12.49 -17.02
CA ARG A 121 2.19 12.36 -16.04
C ARG A 121 1.30 11.12 -16.24
N ASP A 122 1.90 9.94 -16.13
CA ASP A 122 1.28 8.64 -16.28
C ASP A 122 1.05 8.07 -14.89
N TYR A 123 -0.20 7.68 -14.65
CA TYR A 123 -0.64 7.11 -13.38
C TYR A 123 0.12 5.81 -13.12
N VAL A 124 0.98 5.78 -12.10
CA VAL A 124 1.57 4.53 -11.62
C VAL A 124 0.51 3.78 -10.81
N ASP A 125 -0.08 2.76 -11.42
CA ASP A 125 -1.18 1.99 -10.83
C ASP A 125 -0.73 1.01 -9.74
N LYS A 126 0.55 0.62 -9.71
CA LYS A 126 1.06 -0.38 -8.76
C LYS A 126 2.55 -0.23 -8.52
N ILE A 127 2.94 -0.15 -7.25
CA ILE A 127 4.32 -0.36 -6.81
C ILE A 127 4.42 -1.76 -6.22
N MET A 128 5.43 -2.51 -6.67
CA MET A 128 5.76 -3.81 -6.13
C MET A 128 7.16 -3.71 -5.54
N GLU A 129 7.28 -3.98 -4.24
CA GLU A 129 8.59 -4.26 -3.65
C GLU A 129 9.12 -5.54 -4.28
N TYR A 130 10.22 -5.42 -5.01
CA TYR A 130 10.93 -6.57 -5.51
C TYR A 130 11.74 -7.18 -4.37
N VAL A 131 11.44 -8.43 -4.02
CA VAL A 131 12.22 -9.22 -3.06
C VAL A 131 12.94 -10.31 -3.86
N ASP A 132 14.27 -10.30 -3.84
CA ASP A 132 15.11 -11.32 -4.47
C ASP A 132 14.93 -12.68 -3.75
N SER A 133 13.88 -13.40 -4.09
CA SER A 133 13.75 -14.84 -3.83
C SER A 133 12.92 -15.49 -4.93
N LEU A 134 13.51 -15.56 -6.12
CA LEU A 134 13.11 -16.53 -7.13
C LEU A 134 13.73 -17.88 -6.71
N VAL A 135 12.96 -18.69 -5.99
CA VAL A 135 13.36 -20.09 -5.76
C VAL A 135 13.40 -20.77 -7.13
N TRP A 136 14.61 -20.93 -7.68
CA TRP A 136 14.84 -21.76 -8.86
C TRP A 136 14.57 -23.22 -8.46
N VAL A 137 13.41 -23.75 -8.82
CA VAL A 137 13.19 -25.20 -8.79
C VAL A 137 13.85 -25.77 -10.04
N ALA A 138 15.05 -26.33 -9.89
CA ALA A 138 15.68 -27.08 -10.98
C ALA A 138 14.75 -28.26 -11.36
N PRO A 139 14.55 -28.55 -12.66
CA PRO A 139 13.77 -29.72 -13.06
C PRO A 139 14.42 -30.98 -12.50
N ALA A 140 13.62 -31.89 -11.94
CA ALA A 140 14.12 -33.18 -11.49
C ALA A 140 14.80 -33.91 -12.66
N GLU A 141 16.03 -34.38 -12.46
CA GLU A 141 16.70 -35.23 -13.43
C GLU A 141 15.81 -36.46 -13.66
N HIS A 142 15.34 -36.64 -14.90
CA HIS A 142 14.71 -37.88 -15.30
C HIS A 142 15.73 -38.99 -15.16
N GLU A 143 15.59 -39.83 -14.14
CA GLU A 143 16.26 -41.13 -14.08
C GLU A 143 15.90 -41.89 -15.36
N MET A 144 16.87 -42.03 -16.26
CA MET A 144 16.77 -42.94 -17.39
C MET A 144 16.74 -44.35 -16.81
N VAL A 145 15.52 -44.88 -16.66
CA VAL A 145 15.30 -46.30 -16.37
C VAL A 145 16.01 -47.12 -17.43
N ASN A 146 17.02 -47.86 -16.98
CA ASN A 146 17.69 -48.92 -17.74
C ASN A 146 16.65 -49.93 -18.23
N GLY A 147 16.24 -49.80 -19.50
CA GLY A 147 15.48 -50.81 -20.21
C GLY A 147 16.43 -51.82 -20.84
N GLY A 148 16.86 -52.81 -20.06
CA GLY A 148 17.42 -54.03 -20.62
C GLY A 148 16.33 -54.91 -21.25
N GLY A 149 16.63 -55.53 -22.39
CA GLY A 149 16.06 -56.84 -22.76
C GLY A 149 15.36 -56.98 -24.11
N GLN A 150 16.06 -57.71 -25.00
CA GLN A 150 15.59 -58.75 -25.92
C GLN A 150 14.77 -58.38 -27.18
N ASN A 151 15.40 -58.52 -28.36
CA ASN A 151 15.37 -59.75 -29.18
C ASN A 151 16.53 -59.78 -30.18
#